data_AF-A0A0B7C1U5-F1
#
_entry.id   AF-A0A0B7C1U5-F1
#
_cell.length_a   1.000
_cell.length_b   1.000
_cell.length_c   1.000
_cell.angle_alpha   90.00
_cell.angle_beta   90.00
_cell.angle_gamma   90.00
#
_symmetry.space_group_name_H-M   'P 1'
#
loop_
_entity.id
_entity.type
_entity.pdbx_description
1 polymer ?
#
loop_
_entity_poly.entity_id
_entity_poly.type
_entity_poly.pdbx_seq_one_letter_code
_entity_poly.pdbx_strand_id
1 'polypeptide(L)' 'KFDVMALEKWPIIQAFALDDFNGGGFFTLKYEAVDVSDEVHRLADFMDPVSVEILLTEHFPLLMRQW' A
#
# COMPACT_ATOMS: atom_id res chain seq x y z
N LYS A 1 6.31 -12.35 5.55
CA LYS A 1 5.31 -13.35 5.12
C LYS A 1 3.96 -12.85 5.60
N PHE A 2 3.00 -12.70 4.69
CA PHE A 2 1.66 -12.23 5.01
C PHE A 2 0.98 -13.12 6.07
N ASP A 3 0.43 -12.48 7.10
CA ASP A 3 -0.35 -13.14 8.15
C ASP A 3 -1.79 -12.66 8.07
N VAL A 4 -2.67 -13.53 7.58
CA VAL A 4 -4.11 -13.28 7.44
C VAL A 4 -4.75 -12.95 8.81
N MET A 5 -4.24 -13.53 9.91
CA MET A 5 -4.77 -13.27 11.25
C MET A 5 -4.30 -11.94 11.82
N ALA A 6 -3.24 -11.34 11.26
CA ALA A 6 -2.86 -9.96 11.60
C ALA A 6 -3.84 -8.95 11.00
N LEU A 7 -4.41 -9.23 9.83
CA LEU A 7 -5.46 -8.41 9.19
C LEU A 7 -6.73 -8.39 10.05
N GLU A 8 -7.11 -9.53 10.62
CA GLU A 8 -8.26 -9.60 11.52
C GLU A 8 -8.12 -8.68 12.72
N LYS A 9 -6.91 -8.42 13.23
CA LYS A 9 -6.69 -7.55 14.40
C LYS A 9 -6.92 -6.06 14.10
N TRP A 10 -7.11 -5.67 12.85
CA TRP A 10 -7.30 -4.27 12.50
C TRP A 10 -8.68 -3.77 12.98
N PRO A 11 -8.78 -2.58 13.59
CA PRO A 11 -10.04 -2.09 14.14
C PRO A 11 -11.19 -2.03 13.13
N ILE A 12 -10.88 -1.69 11.87
CA ILE A 12 -11.87 -1.64 10.79
C ILE A 12 -12.37 -3.02 10.39
N ILE A 13 -11.52 -4.04 10.45
CA ILE A 13 -11.86 -5.43 10.15
C ILE A 13 -12.60 -6.06 11.34
N GLN A 14 -12.22 -5.73 12.57
CA GLN A 14 -12.97 -6.16 13.76
C GLN A 14 -14.39 -5.57 13.80
N ALA A 15 -14.56 -4.31 13.39
CA ALA A 15 -15.88 -3.68 13.32
C ALA A 15 -16.81 -4.40 12.34
N PHE A 16 -16.27 -5.06 11.32
CA PHE A 16 -17.05 -5.90 10.40
C PHE A 16 -17.68 -7.09 11.12
N ALA A 17 -17.02 -7.69 12.12
CA ALA A 17 -17.57 -8.85 12.83
C ALA A 17 -18.67 -8.50 13.86
N LEU A 18 -18.96 -7.21 14.08
CA LEU A 18 -19.98 -6.77 15.02
C LEU A 18 -21.39 -7.06 14.48
N ASP A 19 -22.25 -7.59 15.34
CA ASP A 19 -23.61 -7.99 15.00
C ASP A 19 -24.49 -6.81 14.54
N ASP A 20 -24.21 -5.60 15.04
CA ASP A 20 -24.90 -4.36 14.65
C ASP A 20 -24.66 -3.96 13.19
N PHE A 21 -23.59 -4.47 12.57
CA PHE A 21 -23.22 -4.21 11.17
C PHE A 21 -23.51 -5.39 10.24
N ASN A 22 -24.31 -6.36 10.68
CA ASN A 22 -24.77 -7.50 9.88
C ASN A 22 -23.62 -8.42 9.39
N GLY A 23 -22.43 -8.30 9.97
CA GLY A 23 -21.22 -8.91 9.44
C GLY A 23 -20.86 -10.28 10.03
N GLY A 24 -21.58 -10.75 11.05
CA GLY A 24 -21.69 -12.15 11.50
C GLY A 24 -20.53 -13.05 11.07
N GLY A 25 -19.40 -12.92 11.76
CA GLY A 25 -18.19 -13.73 11.55
C GLY A 25 -16.95 -12.96 11.14
N PHE A 26 -15.83 -13.68 11.08
CA PHE A 26 -14.54 -13.16 10.66
C PHE A 26 -14.57 -12.72 9.19
N PHE A 27 -13.93 -11.59 8.89
CA PHE A 27 -13.85 -11.05 7.54
C PHE A 27 -13.18 -12.03 6.57
N THR A 28 -12.11 -12.67 7.04
CA THR A 28 -11.27 -13.63 6.29
C THR A 28 -11.96 -14.98 6.03
N LEU A 29 -13.12 -15.24 6.65
CA LEU A 29 -13.98 -16.38 6.29
C LEU A 29 -14.92 -16.06 5.13
N LYS A 30 -15.22 -14.77 4.92
CA LYS A 30 -16.09 -14.31 3.83
C LYS A 30 -15.31 -13.87 2.60
N TYR A 31 -14.10 -13.34 2.79
CA TYR A 31 -13.28 -12.78 1.73
C TYR A 31 -11.85 -13.30 1.81
N GLU A 32 -11.26 -13.58 0.64
CA GLU A 32 -9.86 -13.92 0.52
C GLU A 32 -9.00 -12.65 0.46
N ALA A 33 -7.99 -12.57 1.32
CA ALA A 33 -7.02 -11.48 1.32
C ALA A 33 -5.70 -11.96 0.71
N VAL A 34 -5.17 -11.20 -0.25
CA VAL A 34 -3.91 -11.50 -0.95
C VAL A 34 -2.93 -10.37 -0.72
N ASP A 35 -1.68 -10.72 -0.45
CA ASP A 35 -0.58 -9.76 -0.38
C ASP A 35 -0.14 -9.38 -1.79
N VAL A 36 -0.24 -8.10 -2.11
CA VAL A 36 0.16 -7.52 -3.40
C VAL A 36 1.37 -6.59 -3.26
N SER A 37 2.04 -6.65 -2.10
CA SER A 37 3.14 -5.74 -1.77
C SER A 37 4.27 -5.81 -2.80
N ASP A 38 4.59 -7.00 -3.30
CA ASP A 38 5.65 -7.20 -4.29
C ASP A 38 5.27 -6.62 -5.67
N GLU A 39 4.02 -6.77 -6.13
CA GLU A 39 3.54 -6.12 -7.36
C GLU A 39 3.63 -4.59 -7.25
N VAL A 40 3.21 -4.05 -6.12
CA VAL A 40 3.19 -2.60 -5.88
C VAL A 40 4.62 -2.06 -5.79
N HIS A 41 5.53 -2.77 -5.12
CA HIS A 41 6.94 -2.38 -5.06
C HIS A 41 7.56 -2.32 -6.46
N ARG A 42 7.33 -3.35 -7.29
CA ARG A 42 7.82 -3.37 -8.67
C ARG A 42 7.30 -2.21 -9.50
N LEU A 43 6.07 -1.78 -9.27
CA LEU A 43 5.50 -0.62 -9.95
C LEU A 43 6.11 0.68 -9.43
N ALA A 44 6.35 0.79 -8.12
CA ALA A 44 6.96 1.97 -7.50
C ALA A 44 8.44 2.14 -7.84
N ASP A 45 9.15 1.05 -8.13
CA ASP A 45 10.53 1.07 -8.61
C ASP A 45 10.66 1.73 -9.99
N PHE A 46 9.57 1.80 -10.75
CA PHE A 46 9.56 2.49 -12.04
C PHE A 46 9.53 4.01 -11.82
N MET A 47 10.54 4.70 -12.35
CA MET A 47 10.58 6.16 -12.34
C MET A 47 9.60 6.71 -13.38
N ASP A 48 8.53 7.33 -12.92
CA ASP A 48 7.54 7.91 -13.81
C ASP A 48 8.08 9.16 -14.54
N PRO A 49 7.52 9.54 -15.70
CA PRO A 49 8.00 10.68 -16.47
C PRO A 49 7.98 12.02 -15.73
N VAL A 50 7.05 12.21 -14.80
CA VAL A 50 6.96 13.44 -13.97
C VAL A 50 8.13 13.48 -13.00
N SER A 51 8.42 12.34 -12.35
CA SER A 51 9.60 12.21 -11.49
C SER A 51 10.91 12.48 -12.26
N VAL A 52 11.02 12.02 -13.52
CA VAL A 52 12.18 12.32 -14.38
C VAL A 52 12.26 13.82 -14.69
N GLU A 53 11.15 14.46 -15.04
CA GLU A 53 11.10 15.88 -15.36
C GLU A 53 11.53 16.74 -14.16
N ILE A 54 11.01 16.44 -12.97
CA ILE A 54 11.39 17.13 -11.72
C ILE A 54 12.89 16.96 -11.46
N LEU A 55 13.42 15.75 -11.65
CA LEU A 55 14.84 15.48 -11.47
C LEU A 55 15.71 16.33 -12.41
N LEU A 56 15.32 16.47 -13.67
CA LEU A 56 16.08 17.22 -14.67
C LEU A 56 15.92 18.75 -14.54
N THR A 57 14.73 19.22 -14.20
CA THR A 57 14.42 20.66 -14.21
C THR A 57 14.72 21.33 -12.87
N GLU A 58 14.50 20.62 -11.76
CA GLU A 58 14.66 21.20 -10.41
C GLU A 58 15.95 20.73 -9.74
N HIS A 59 16.21 19.41 -9.73
CA HIS A 59 17.31 18.86 -8.94
C HIS A 59 18.67 18.94 -9.64
N PHE A 60 18.72 18.70 -10.95
CA PHE A 60 19.97 18.75 -11.71
C PHE A 60 20.68 20.12 -11.66
N PRO A 61 19.98 21.28 -11.82
CA PRO A 61 20.64 22.58 -11.68
C PRO A 61 21.21 22.85 -10.29
N LEU A 62 20.59 22.31 -9.23
CA LEU A 62 21.09 22.44 -7.87
C LEU A 62 22.38 21.64 -7.67
N LEU A 63 22.44 20.41 -8.24
CA LEU A 63 23.65 19.59 -8.22
C LEU A 63 24.81 20.29 -8.95
N MET A 64 24.54 20.86 -10.12
CA MET A 64 25.53 21.58 -10.92
C MET A 64 26.08 22.84 -10.24
N ARG A 65 25.34 23.43 -9.30
CA ARG A 65 25.80 24.59 -8.51
C ARG A 65 26.71 24.22 -7.34
N GLN A 66 26.65 22.97 -6.87
CA GLN A 66 27.47 22.48 -5.77
C GLN A 66 28.87 22.04 -6.25
N TRP A 67 28.97 21.61 -7.50
CA TRP A 67 30.23 21.28 -8.18
C TRP A 67 30.97 22.52 -8.67
#